data_AF-A0A9Q3L6K9-F1
#
_entry.id   AF-A0A9Q3L6K9-F1
#
_cell.length_a   1.000
_cell.length_b   1.000
_cell.length_c   1.000
_cell.angle_alpha   90.00
_cell.angle_beta   90.00
_cell.angle_gamma   90.00
#
_symmetry.space_group_name_H-M   'P 1'
#
loop_
_entity.id
_entity.type
_entity.pdbx_description
1 polymer ?
#
loop_
_entity_poly.entity_id
_entity_poly.type
_entity_poly.pdbx_seq_one_letter_code
_entity_poly.pdbx_strand_id
1 'polypeptide(L)'
;MQKMTQIMANHQAASSYESSRPPAFKTPSMKAPECFDGTQPFKGRSFIKSCQLIFYNDWENVSQDRKKVLYSTSFLIVRAAKCIEPYLSNLTNQDPSYLLNSWQLFKAQLFTLFGDPNEVRKDETELDALKMKEGEHVSLYISNFRILV
;
A
#
# COMPACT_ATOMS: atom_id res chain seq x y z
N MET A 1 -46.37 17.36 24.37
CA MET A 1 -45.23 16.49 24.71
C MET A 1 -45.10 15.38 23.67
N GLN A 2 -44.59 15.70 22.47
CA GLN A 2 -44.47 14.71 21.38
C GLN A 2 -43.30 15.03 20.43
N LYS A 3 -42.27 15.71 20.95
CA LYS A 3 -41.03 16.03 20.23
C LYS A 3 -39.76 15.49 20.91
N MET A 4 -39.89 14.68 21.97
CA MET A 4 -38.75 14.07 22.69
C MET A 4 -38.58 12.58 22.42
N THR A 5 -39.49 11.92 21.70
CA THR A 5 -39.38 10.48 21.39
C THR A 5 -38.68 10.20 20.05
N GLN A 6 -38.36 11.22 19.25
CA GLN A 6 -37.70 11.04 17.95
C GLN A 6 -36.16 11.08 18.02
N ILE A 7 -35.57 11.36 19.20
CA ILE A 7 -34.11 11.52 19.34
C ILE A 7 -33.41 10.21 19.79
N MET A 8 -34.15 9.16 20.14
CA MET A 8 -33.58 7.85 20.51
C MET A 8 -33.63 6.80 19.40
N ALA A 9 -34.19 7.11 18.23
CA ALA A 9 -34.25 6.19 17.09
C ALA A 9 -33.08 6.34 16.09
N ASN A 10 -32.21 7.35 16.26
CA ASN A 10 -31.09 7.62 15.35
C ASN A 10 -29.71 7.26 15.91
N HIS A 11 -29.64 6.40 16.94
CA HIS A 11 -28.36 6.02 17.56
C HIS A 11 -27.99 4.54 17.42
N GLN A 12 -28.62 3.82 16.49
CA GLN A 12 -28.19 2.47 16.11
C GLN A 12 -28.24 2.28 14.59
N ALA A 13 -27.24 2.83 13.90
CA ALA A 13 -26.71 2.32 12.63
C ALA A 13 -25.39 3.03 12.29
N ALA A 14 -24.45 3.03 13.24
CA ALA A 14 -23.04 3.21 12.90
C ALA A 14 -22.41 1.82 12.86
N SER A 15 -21.57 1.59 11.85
CA SER A 15 -20.72 0.41 11.68
C SER A 15 -21.36 -0.80 10.96
N SER A 16 -21.63 -0.61 9.68
CA SER A 16 -21.27 -1.63 8.71
C SER A 16 -20.45 -0.95 7.63
N TYR A 17 -19.14 -0.81 7.88
CA TYR A 17 -18.17 -0.83 6.78
C TYR A 17 -18.27 -2.22 6.17
N GLU A 18 -19.27 -2.40 5.32
CA GLU A 18 -19.36 -3.52 4.40
C GLU A 18 -17.98 -3.56 3.72
N SER A 19 -17.19 -4.60 4.05
CA SER A 19 -15.92 -4.87 3.40
C SER A 19 -16.21 -4.91 1.91
N SER A 20 -15.82 -3.86 1.20
CA SER A 20 -16.21 -3.66 -0.20
C SER A 20 -15.53 -4.74 -1.01
N ARG A 21 -16.25 -5.85 -1.23
CA ARG A 21 -15.89 -6.91 -2.16
C ARG A 21 -15.42 -6.22 -3.45
N PRO A 22 -14.18 -6.42 -3.89
CA PRO A 22 -13.71 -5.80 -5.13
C PRO A 22 -14.58 -6.27 -6.30
N PRO A 23 -14.70 -5.43 -7.35
CA PRO A 23 -15.61 -5.68 -8.45
C PRO A 23 -15.39 -7.08 -9.05
N ALA A 24 -16.48 -7.74 -9.47
CA ALA A 24 -16.46 -9.07 -10.07
C ALA A 24 -15.62 -9.14 -11.37
N PHE A 25 -15.27 -7.99 -11.93
CA PHE A 25 -14.42 -7.88 -13.11
C PHE A 25 -12.96 -8.16 -12.74
N LYS A 26 -12.43 -9.28 -13.23
CA LYS A 26 -11.00 -9.58 -13.23
C LYS A 26 -10.43 -9.25 -14.60
N THR A 27 -9.42 -8.41 -14.65
CA THR A 27 -8.62 -8.15 -15.84
C THR A 27 -7.76 -9.38 -16.12
N PRO A 28 -7.93 -10.08 -17.25
CA PRO A 28 -7.06 -11.19 -17.62
C PRO A 28 -5.63 -10.68 -17.88
N SER A 29 -4.63 -11.50 -17.53
CA SER A 29 -3.22 -11.25 -17.89
C SER A 29 -2.65 -9.91 -17.39
N MET A 30 -2.95 -9.53 -16.14
CA MET A 30 -2.31 -8.39 -15.52
C MET A 30 -0.78 -8.50 -15.52
N LYS A 31 -0.10 -7.40 -15.83
CA LYS A 31 1.36 -7.32 -15.77
C LYS A 31 1.83 -7.59 -14.34
N ALA A 32 2.77 -8.53 -14.19
CA ALA A 32 3.40 -8.82 -12.91
C ALA A 32 4.22 -7.61 -12.38
N PRO A 33 4.44 -7.52 -11.05
CA PRO A 33 5.36 -6.56 -10.47
C PRO A 33 6.77 -6.67 -11.05
N GLU A 34 7.48 -5.56 -11.12
CA GLU A 34 8.92 -5.57 -11.36
C GLU A 34 9.66 -6.03 -10.10
N CYS A 35 10.78 -6.73 -10.26
CA CYS A 35 11.57 -7.19 -9.13
C CYS A 35 12.15 -6.00 -8.34
N PHE A 36 12.15 -6.13 -7.01
CA PHE A 36 12.65 -5.11 -6.10
C PHE A 36 13.90 -5.60 -5.36
N ASP A 37 15.01 -4.88 -5.50
CA ASP A 37 16.31 -5.23 -4.92
C ASP A 37 16.64 -4.49 -3.62
N GLY A 38 15.86 -3.46 -3.27
CA GLY A 38 16.10 -2.61 -2.08
C GLY A 38 17.16 -1.52 -2.26
N THR A 39 17.55 -1.17 -3.49
CA THR A 39 18.58 -0.13 -3.74
C THR A 39 18.00 1.27 -3.95
N GLN A 40 16.80 1.37 -4.52
CA GLN A 40 16.15 2.64 -4.86
C GLN A 40 14.87 2.82 -4.04
N PRO A 41 14.85 3.72 -3.02
CA PRO A 41 13.72 3.86 -2.11
C PRO A 41 12.38 4.14 -2.81
N PHE A 42 12.38 5.01 -3.82
CA PHE A 42 11.17 5.36 -4.58
C PHE A 42 10.55 4.15 -5.32
N LYS A 43 11.35 3.14 -5.70
CA LYS A 43 10.85 1.93 -6.34
C LYS A 43 10.06 1.03 -5.39
N GLY A 44 10.33 1.09 -4.09
CA GLY A 44 9.60 0.30 -3.10
C GLY A 44 8.10 0.63 -3.09
N ARG A 45 7.75 1.93 -3.21
CA ARG A 45 6.35 2.38 -3.31
C ARG A 45 5.67 1.84 -4.59
N SER A 46 6.34 1.93 -5.73
CA SER A 46 5.84 1.39 -7.01
C SER A 46 5.66 -0.12 -7.00
N PHE A 47 6.59 -0.84 -6.36
CA PHE A 47 6.51 -2.28 -6.15
C PHE A 47 5.28 -2.66 -5.31
N ILE A 48 5.07 -2.01 -4.16
CA ILE A 48 3.88 -2.25 -3.32
C ILE A 48 2.58 -1.95 -4.06
N LYS A 49 2.50 -0.83 -4.79
CA LYS A 49 1.32 -0.46 -5.58
C LYS A 49 0.99 -1.49 -6.66
N SER A 50 1.99 -2.02 -7.37
CA SER A 50 1.76 -3.06 -8.39
C SER A 50 1.28 -4.37 -7.78
N CYS A 51 1.83 -4.78 -6.63
CA CYS A 51 1.32 -5.93 -5.87
C CYS A 51 -0.15 -5.74 -5.47
N GLN A 52 -0.50 -4.57 -4.92
CA GLN A 52 -1.88 -4.28 -4.51
C GLN A 52 -2.85 -4.35 -5.69
N LEU A 53 -2.46 -3.85 -6.86
CA LEU A 53 -3.31 -3.92 -8.05
C LEU A 53 -3.63 -5.37 -8.44
N ILE A 54 -2.64 -6.28 -8.37
CA ILE A 54 -2.85 -7.71 -8.55
C ILE A 54 -3.81 -8.27 -7.50
N PHE A 55 -3.63 -7.93 -6.23
CA PHE A 55 -4.47 -8.43 -5.14
C PHE A 55 -5.92 -7.96 -5.25
N TYR A 56 -6.15 -6.73 -5.69
CA TYR A 56 -7.50 -6.23 -5.97
C TYR A 56 -8.13 -6.93 -7.17
N ASN A 57 -7.35 -7.22 -8.20
CA ASN A 57 -7.83 -7.91 -9.40
C ASN A 57 -8.14 -9.40 -9.17
N ASP A 58 -7.39 -10.07 -8.29
CA ASP A 58 -7.59 -11.49 -7.96
C ASP A 58 -7.81 -11.73 -6.46
N TRP A 59 -8.73 -10.96 -5.90
CA TRP A 59 -9.08 -10.99 -4.47
C TRP A 59 -9.45 -12.37 -3.95
N GLU A 60 -10.21 -13.16 -4.70
CA GLU A 60 -10.66 -14.48 -4.25
C GLU A 60 -9.49 -15.42 -3.94
N ASN A 61 -8.44 -15.36 -4.76
CA ASN A 61 -7.27 -16.20 -4.58
C ASN A 61 -6.26 -15.61 -3.59
N VAL A 62 -6.18 -14.28 -3.47
CA VAL A 62 -5.11 -13.56 -2.73
C VAL A 62 -5.66 -12.70 -1.57
N SER A 63 -6.84 -13.01 -1.05
CA SER A 63 -7.47 -12.27 0.06
C SER A 63 -6.70 -12.36 1.39
N GLN A 64 -6.09 -13.51 1.65
CA GLN A 64 -5.31 -13.75 2.88
C GLN A 64 -3.97 -13.03 2.84
N ASP A 65 -3.64 -12.33 3.93
CA ASP A 65 -2.40 -11.56 4.05
C ASP A 65 -1.15 -12.40 3.81
N ARG A 66 -1.13 -13.63 4.32
CA ARG A 66 -0.04 -14.56 4.06
C ARG A 66 0.21 -14.81 2.57
N LYS A 67 -0.86 -14.95 1.77
CA LYS A 67 -0.73 -15.14 0.33
C LYS A 67 -0.19 -13.88 -0.35
N LYS A 68 -0.62 -12.70 0.10
CA LYS A 68 -0.09 -11.41 -0.38
C LYS A 68 1.40 -11.30 -0.12
N VAL A 69 1.83 -11.59 1.12
CA VAL A 69 3.24 -11.50 1.51
C VAL A 69 4.10 -12.50 0.75
N LEU A 70 3.66 -13.76 0.61
CA LEU A 70 4.39 -14.77 -0.16
C LEU A 70 4.50 -14.40 -1.63
N TYR A 71 3.40 -13.93 -2.25
CA TYR A 71 3.42 -13.43 -3.62
C TYR A 71 4.40 -12.27 -3.78
N SER A 72 4.33 -11.24 -2.94
CA SER A 72 5.27 -10.12 -3.01
C SER A 72 6.72 -10.56 -2.78
N THR A 73 6.95 -11.49 -1.85
CA THR A 73 8.30 -11.99 -1.55
C THR A 73 8.95 -12.66 -2.76
N SER A 74 8.19 -13.30 -3.66
CA SER A 74 8.76 -13.94 -4.87
C SER A 74 9.34 -12.95 -5.88
N PHE A 75 9.06 -11.65 -5.73
CA PHE A 75 9.62 -10.58 -6.57
C PHE A 75 10.72 -9.79 -5.85
N LEU A 76 11.07 -10.16 -4.62
CA LEU A 76 12.22 -9.58 -3.95
C LEU A 76 13.50 -10.27 -4.43
N ILE A 77 14.54 -9.47 -4.68
CA ILE A 77 15.84 -9.97 -5.12
C ILE A 77 16.98 -9.37 -4.30
N VAL A 78 18.16 -9.96 -4.41
CA VAL A 78 19.43 -9.44 -3.84
C VAL A 78 19.30 -9.05 -2.37
N ARG A 79 19.35 -7.76 -2.03
CA ARG A 79 19.35 -7.29 -0.63
C ARG A 79 17.96 -7.39 -0.01
N ALA A 80 16.91 -7.09 -0.77
CA ALA A 80 15.53 -7.22 -0.30
C ALA A 80 15.18 -8.68 0.05
N ALA A 81 15.60 -9.63 -0.79
CA ALA A 81 15.39 -11.06 -0.52
C ALA A 81 16.09 -11.50 0.77
N LYS A 82 17.37 -11.15 0.95
CA LYS A 82 18.17 -11.47 2.14
C LYS A 82 17.53 -10.99 3.45
N CYS A 83 16.84 -9.85 3.43
CA CYS A 83 16.16 -9.34 4.62
C CYS A 83 14.93 -10.18 5.03
N ILE A 84 14.36 -10.95 4.10
CA ILE A 84 13.16 -11.78 4.34
C ILE A 84 13.53 -13.25 4.57
N GLU A 85 14.68 -13.72 4.09
CA GLU A 85 15.17 -15.10 4.24
C GLU A 85 15.00 -15.71 5.65
N PRO A 86 15.29 -15.00 6.77
CA PRO A 86 15.09 -15.56 8.11
C PRO A 86 13.66 -16.01 8.38
N TYR A 87 12.67 -15.32 7.80
CA TYR A 87 11.26 -15.65 7.97
C TYR A 87 10.80 -16.80 7.07
N LEU A 88 11.51 -17.06 5.96
CA LEU A 88 11.21 -18.18 5.07
C LEU A 88 11.61 -19.54 5.68
N SER A 89 12.46 -19.54 6.71
CA SER A 89 12.88 -20.76 7.42
C SER A 89 11.75 -21.45 8.19
N ASN A 90 10.70 -20.71 8.57
CA ASN A 90 9.56 -21.23 9.34
C ASN A 90 8.24 -20.83 8.70
N LEU A 91 7.95 -21.40 7.53
CA LEU A 91 6.69 -21.18 6.83
C LEU A 91 5.49 -21.74 7.61
N THR A 92 5.66 -22.70 8.53
CA THR A 92 4.52 -23.24 9.29
C THR A 92 4.10 -22.36 10.46
N ASN A 93 4.83 -21.27 10.74
CA ASN A 93 4.48 -20.32 11.79
C ASN A 93 3.10 -19.68 11.54
N GLN A 94 2.21 -19.78 12.54
CA GLN A 94 0.84 -19.25 12.50
C GLN A 94 0.65 -17.98 13.34
N ASP A 95 1.70 -17.48 14.01
CA ASP A 95 1.64 -16.27 14.82
C ASP A 95 1.22 -15.08 13.92
N PRO A 96 0.14 -14.35 14.24
CA PRO A 96 -0.30 -13.18 13.47
C PRO A 96 0.75 -12.05 13.44
N SER A 97 1.62 -11.97 14.44
CA SER A 97 2.73 -11.02 14.50
C SER A 97 3.93 -11.43 13.65
N TYR A 98 3.92 -12.64 13.09
CA TYR A 98 4.96 -13.10 12.18
C TYR A 98 4.90 -12.32 10.87
N LEU A 99 6.06 -11.85 10.38
CA LEU A 99 6.15 -10.97 9.21
C LEU A 99 5.41 -11.54 7.99
N LEU A 100 5.51 -12.86 7.75
CA LEU A 100 4.87 -13.52 6.62
C LEU A 100 3.35 -13.65 6.73
N ASN A 101 2.77 -13.43 7.91
CA ASN A 101 1.34 -13.58 8.15
C ASN A 101 0.59 -12.24 8.13
N SER A 102 1.28 -11.10 8.04
CA SER A 102 0.68 -9.77 8.04
C SER A 102 1.21 -8.91 6.90
N TRP A 103 0.30 -8.52 6.00
CA TRP A 103 0.64 -7.61 4.89
C TRP A 103 1.06 -6.24 5.41
N GLN A 104 0.45 -5.79 6.51
CA GLN A 104 0.80 -4.52 7.14
C GLN A 104 2.22 -4.55 7.71
N LEU A 105 2.60 -5.59 8.46
CA LEU A 105 3.94 -5.72 9.01
C LEU A 105 4.99 -5.84 7.90
N PHE A 106 4.70 -6.62 6.86
CA PHE A 106 5.57 -6.74 5.69
C PHE A 106 5.85 -5.37 5.04
N LYS A 107 4.80 -4.58 4.75
CA LYS A 107 4.97 -3.23 4.19
C LYS A 107 5.77 -2.32 5.11
N ALA A 108 5.44 -2.31 6.41
CA ALA A 108 6.14 -1.49 7.38
C ALA A 108 7.64 -1.82 7.40
N GLN A 109 7.98 -3.11 7.51
CA GLN A 109 9.37 -3.58 7.48
C GLN A 109 10.08 -3.20 6.17
N LEU A 110 9.41 -3.34 5.03
CA LEU A 110 9.99 -2.97 3.73
C LEU A 110 10.35 -1.48 3.69
N PHE A 111 9.47 -0.60 4.16
CA PHE A 111 9.73 0.85 4.18
C PHE A 111 10.68 1.28 5.29
N THR A 112 10.71 0.58 6.43
CA THR A 112 11.74 0.82 7.46
C THR A 112 13.14 0.48 6.97
N LEU A 113 13.29 -0.58 6.16
CA LEU A 113 14.60 -1.03 5.68
C LEU A 113 15.07 -0.34 4.40
N PHE A 114 14.13 -0.02 3.50
CA PHE A 114 14.44 0.45 2.14
C PHE A 114 13.78 1.78 1.77
N GLY A 115 12.94 2.35 2.64
CA GLY A 115 12.36 3.68 2.43
C GLY A 115 13.40 4.79 2.59
N ASP A 116 13.06 5.98 2.11
CA ASP A 116 13.89 7.16 2.33
C ASP A 116 13.50 7.76 3.70
N PRO A 117 14.42 7.80 4.68
CA PRO A 117 14.12 8.35 6.01
C PRO A 117 13.80 9.84 5.98
N ASN A 118 14.18 10.54 4.91
CA ASN A 118 13.99 11.97 4.74
C ASN A 118 12.88 12.30 3.73
N GLU A 119 12.10 11.32 3.30
CA GLU A 119 11.09 11.48 2.24
C GLU A 119 10.14 12.65 2.54
N VAL A 120 9.59 12.71 3.75
CA VAL A 120 8.68 13.80 4.16
C VAL A 120 9.37 15.17 4.09
N ARG A 121 10.58 15.29 4.63
CA ARG A 121 11.32 16.57 4.61
C ARG A 121 11.69 16.99 3.20
N LYS A 122 12.01 16.01 2.35
CA LYS A 122 12.30 16.26 0.93
C LYS A 122 11.05 16.76 0.22
N ASP A 123 9.92 16.11 0.41
CA ASP A 123 8.64 16.52 -0.18
C ASP A 123 8.22 17.91 0.31
N GLU A 124 8.39 18.22 1.61
CA GLU A 124 8.19 19.57 2.18
C GLU A 124 9.08 20.63 1.50
N THR A 125 10.37 20.32 1.35
CA THR A 125 11.33 21.24 0.71
C THR A 125 10.98 21.46 -0.77
N GLU A 126 10.58 20.40 -1.47
CA GLU A 126 10.15 20.49 -2.88
C GLU A 126 8.85 21.28 -3.00
N LEU A 127 7.93 21.14 -2.04
CA LEU A 127 6.68 21.87 -1.99
C LEU A 127 6.91 23.37 -1.74
N ASP A 128 7.79 23.73 -0.81
CA ASP A 128 8.17 25.14 -0.54
C ASP A 128 8.84 25.79 -1.75
N ALA A 129 9.60 25.02 -2.53
CA ALA A 129 10.23 25.47 -3.76
C ALA A 129 9.28 25.48 -4.98
N LEU A 130 8.10 24.85 -4.87
CA LEU A 130 7.18 24.67 -6.00
C LEU A 130 6.46 25.97 -6.33
N LYS A 131 6.84 26.55 -7.48
CA LYS A 131 6.17 27.72 -8.06
C LYS A 131 5.90 27.49 -9.53
N MET A 132 4.75 27.98 -9.99
CA MET A 132 4.47 28.03 -11.43
C MET A 132 5.38 29.06 -12.08
N LYS A 133 6.09 28.67 -13.14
CA LYS A 133 6.97 29.57 -13.89
C LYS A 133 6.18 30.39 -14.90
N GLU A 134 6.75 31.52 -15.32
CA GLU A 134 6.18 32.33 -16.41
C GLU A 134 6.10 31.50 -17.68
N GLY A 135 4.92 31.47 -18.32
CA GLY A 135 4.64 30.65 -19.50
C GLY A 135 4.43 29.14 -19.24
N GLU A 136 4.49 28.67 -17.99
CA GLU A 136 4.18 27.28 -17.64
C GLU A 136 2.67 27.02 -17.61
N HIS A 137 2.26 25.83 -18.08
CA HIS A 137 0.85 25.47 -18.06
C HIS A 137 0.38 25.08 -16.65
N VAL A 138 -0.75 25.62 -16.22
CA VAL A 138 -1.36 25.37 -14.90
C VAL A 138 -1.52 23.88 -14.59
N SER A 139 -1.82 23.05 -15.59
CA SER A 139 -1.97 21.60 -15.37
C SER A 139 -0.69 20.93 -14.90
N LEU A 140 0.48 21.41 -15.34
CA LEU A 140 1.77 20.86 -14.92
C LEU A 140 2.03 21.21 -13.46
N TYR A 141 1.82 22.47 -13.07
CA TYR A 141 1.92 22.91 -11.69
C TYR A 141 0.98 22.10 -10.77
N ILE A 142 -0.31 21.97 -11.13
CA ILE A 142 -1.29 21.19 -10.35
C ILE A 142 -0.86 19.72 -10.22
N SER A 143 -0.33 19.13 -11.29
CA SER A 143 0.11 17.74 -11.27
C SER A 143 1.31 17.55 -10.33
N ASN A 144 2.30 18.46 -10.40
CA ASN A 144 3.47 18.42 -9.52
C ASN A 144 3.08 18.65 -8.05
N PHE A 145 2.18 19.59 -7.78
CA PHE A 145 1.66 19.83 -6.44
C PHE A 145 1.03 18.56 -5.86
N ARG A 146 0.16 17.88 -6.62
CA ARG A 146 -0.51 16.64 -6.19
C ARG A 146 0.42 15.45 -5.99
N ILE A 147 1.63 15.47 -6.51
CA ILE A 147 2.63 14.42 -6.27
C ILE A 147 3.23 14.56 -4.87
N LEU A 148 3.28 15.79 -4.33
CA LEU A 148 3.94 16.15 -3.07
C LEU A 148 3.01 16.21 -1.85
N VAL A 149 1.68 16.21 -2.04
CA VAL A 149 0.66 16.28 -0.96
C VAL A 149 -0.25 15.06 -0.92
#